data_AF-A0A4Q0Z961-F1
#
_entry.id   AF-A0A4Q0Z961-F1
#
_cell.length_a   1.000
_cell.length_b   1.000
_cell.length_c   1.000
_cell.angle_alpha   90.00
_cell.angle_beta   90.00
_cell.angle_gamma   90.00
#
_symmetry.space_group_name_H-M   'P 1'
#
loop_
_entity.id
_entity.type
_entity.pdbx_description
1 polymer ?
#
loop_
_entity_poly.entity_id
_entity_poly.type
_entity_poly.pdbx_seq_one_letter_code
_entity_poly.pdbx_strand_id
1 'polypeptide(L)'
;MTLLLNKISLYSTFGVDDFNSLDKVINNMAPSMVEYYLSDLSDGFENVYLNKRNIQNSLIIGDFAIYLDYADEVYLEIDDKKEDLETSSLW
;
A
#
# COMPACT_ATOMS: atom_id res chain seq x y z
N MET A 1 8.18 5.47 -2.55
CA MET A 1 8.89 4.30 -1.96
C MET A 1 8.14 3.03 -2.32
N THR A 2 8.80 1.91 -2.62
CA THR A 2 8.11 0.64 -2.90
C THR A 2 8.63 -0.46 -1.99
N LEU A 3 7.72 -1.27 -1.47
CA LEU A 3 7.93 -2.24 -0.41
C LEU A 3 7.31 -3.58 -0.81
N LEU A 4 7.93 -4.69 -0.40
CA LEU A 4 7.34 -6.02 -0.55
C LEU A 4 6.54 -6.32 0.72
N LEU A 5 5.22 -6.48 0.60
CA LEU A 5 4.38 -6.85 1.73
C LEU A 5 4.14 -8.35 1.78
N ASN A 6 4.09 -8.89 3.00
CA ASN A 6 3.58 -10.23 3.19
C ASN A 6 2.05 -10.24 3.06
N LYS A 7 1.54 -10.83 1.97
CA LYS A 7 0.10 -10.97 1.72
C LYS A 7 -0.65 -11.64 2.88
N ILE A 8 -0.03 -12.58 3.58
CA ILE A 8 -0.68 -13.31 4.69
C ILE A 8 -0.95 -12.37 5.87
N SER A 9 0.04 -11.54 6.21
CA SER A 9 -0.10 -10.52 7.25
C SER A 9 -1.09 -9.45 6.83
N LEU A 10 -1.02 -8.99 5.58
CA LEU A 10 -1.96 -8.01 5.03
C LEU A 10 -3.41 -8.52 5.13
N TYR A 11 -3.66 -9.71 4.62
CA TYR A 11 -4.97 -10.36 4.65
C TYR A 11 -5.49 -10.58 6.07
N SER A 12 -4.62 -10.96 7.00
CA SER A 12 -4.99 -11.07 8.41
C SER A 12 -5.33 -9.71 9.05
N THR A 13 -4.56 -8.66 8.75
CA THR A 13 -4.79 -7.30 9.28
C THR A 13 -6.11 -6.71 8.77
N PHE A 14 -6.42 -6.90 7.48
CA PHE A 14 -7.66 -6.41 6.88
C PHE A 14 -8.84 -7.40 7.02
N GLY A 15 -8.61 -8.61 7.52
CA GLY A 15 -9.63 -9.63 7.71
C GLY A 15 -10.22 -10.15 6.39
N VAL A 16 -9.39 -10.32 5.36
CA VAL A 16 -9.80 -10.72 4.01
C VAL A 16 -9.04 -11.96 3.55
N ASP A 17 -9.66 -12.78 2.70
CA ASP A 17 -9.03 -13.98 2.14
C ASP A 17 -8.42 -13.79 0.75
N ASP A 18 -8.87 -12.75 0.02
CA ASP A 18 -8.52 -12.51 -1.39
C ASP A 18 -8.26 -11.03 -1.68
N PHE A 19 -7.42 -10.75 -2.68
CA PHE A 19 -7.15 -9.38 -3.16
C PHE A 19 -8.42 -8.62 -3.60
N ASN A 20 -9.39 -9.32 -4.18
CA ASN A 20 -10.67 -8.70 -4.57
C ASN A 20 -11.54 -8.33 -3.35
N SER A 21 -11.38 -9.04 -2.23
CA SER A 21 -12.02 -8.69 -0.96
C SER A 21 -11.27 -7.54 -0.30
N LEU A 22 -9.94 -7.50 -0.41
CA LEU A 22 -9.12 -6.38 0.04
C LEU A 22 -9.56 -5.07 -0.61
N ASP A 23 -9.73 -5.05 -1.94
CA ASP A 23 -10.23 -3.88 -2.67
C ASP A 23 -11.56 -3.36 -2.08
N LYS A 24 -12.52 -4.25 -1.83
CA LYS A 24 -13.82 -3.86 -1.26
C LYS A 24 -13.71 -3.33 0.16
N VAL A 25 -12.88 -3.96 1.00
CA VAL A 25 -12.68 -3.56 2.40
C VAL A 25 -11.99 -2.21 2.47
N ILE A 26 -10.93 -2.02 1.68
CA ILE A 26 -10.20 -0.76 1.56
C ILE A 26 -11.12 0.35 1.07
N ASN A 27 -11.91 0.13 0.01
CA ASN A 27 -12.86 1.10 -0.50
C ASN A 27 -13.97 1.47 0.51
N ASN A 28 -14.26 0.56 1.46
CA ASN A 28 -15.26 0.79 2.51
C ASN A 28 -14.64 1.37 3.80
N MET A 29 -13.32 1.36 3.93
CA MET A 29 -12.59 1.97 5.06
C MET A 29 -12.21 3.41 4.75
N ALA A 30 -12.02 4.20 5.81
CA ALA A 30 -11.45 5.52 5.66
C ALA A 30 -9.97 5.39 5.20
N PRO A 31 -9.53 6.20 4.22
CA PRO A 31 -8.17 6.12 3.69
C PRO A 31 -7.13 6.19 4.81
N SER A 32 -7.28 7.11 5.78
CA SER A 32 -6.35 7.27 6.90
C SER A 32 -6.18 6.02 7.79
N MET A 33 -7.19 5.15 7.89
CA MET A 33 -7.06 3.88 8.59
C MET A 33 -6.27 2.86 7.77
N VAL A 34 -6.53 2.81 6.46
CA VAL A 34 -5.78 1.94 5.54
C VAL A 34 -4.31 2.35 5.56
N GLU A 35 -4.02 3.65 5.48
CA GLU A 35 -2.67 4.20 5.58
C GLU A 35 -1.98 3.78 6.88
N TYR A 36 -2.66 3.87 8.02
CA TYR A 36 -2.11 3.45 9.32
C TYR A 36 -1.72 1.97 9.34
N TYR A 37 -2.62 1.07 8.90
CA TYR A 37 -2.33 -0.36 8.84
C TYR A 37 -1.22 -0.68 7.85
N LEU A 38 -1.19 -0.01 6.70
CA LEU A 38 -0.14 -0.19 5.70
C LEU A 38 1.22 0.29 6.20
N SER A 39 1.26 1.42 6.92
CA SER A 39 2.48 1.92 7.56
C SER A 39 2.98 0.95 8.62
N ASP A 40 2.10 0.43 9.49
CA ASP A 40 2.44 -0.58 10.50
C ASP A 40 2.96 -1.88 9.84
N LEU A 41 2.30 -2.34 8.78
CA LEU A 41 2.72 -3.51 8.00
C LEU A 41 4.00 -3.28 7.20
N SER A 42 4.32 -2.04 6.86
CA SER A 42 5.56 -1.70 6.16
C SER A 42 6.75 -1.49 7.08
N ASP A 43 6.51 -1.32 8.38
CA ASP A 43 7.56 -1.05 9.36
C ASP A 43 8.48 -2.28 9.47
N GLY A 44 9.71 -2.14 8.99
CA GLY A 44 10.71 -3.21 8.94
C GLY A 44 10.87 -3.93 7.60
N PHE A 45 10.15 -3.53 6.55
CA PHE A 45 10.35 -4.06 5.20
C PHE A 45 11.34 -3.20 4.40
N GLU A 46 12.20 -3.87 3.62
CA GLU A 46 13.18 -3.19 2.79
C GLU A 46 12.54 -2.62 1.51
N ASN A 47 13.12 -1.54 0.99
CA ASN A 47 12.72 -0.98 -0.28
C ASN A 47 13.06 -1.96 -1.42
N VAL A 48 12.06 -2.33 -2.20
CA VAL A 48 12.21 -3.29 -3.30
C VAL A 48 11.92 -2.64 -4.65
N TYR A 49 12.58 -3.15 -5.68
CA TYR A 49 12.29 -2.76 -7.04
C TYR A 49 11.05 -3.50 -7.56
N LEU A 50 10.02 -2.74 -7.92
CA LEU A 50 8.81 -3.28 -8.55
C LEU A 50 8.87 -3.16 -10.06
N ASN A 51 8.75 -4.30 -10.76
CA ASN A 51 8.63 -4.32 -12.21
C ASN A 51 7.16 -4.19 -12.63
N LYS A 52 6.75 -2.99 -13.04
CA LYS A 52 5.37 -2.70 -13.43
C LYS A 52 4.83 -3.49 -14.63
N ARG A 53 5.68 -4.25 -15.35
CA ARG A 53 5.26 -5.09 -16.49
C ARG A 53 4.68 -6.44 -16.07
N ASN A 54 4.98 -6.92 -14.88
CA ASN A 54 4.50 -8.23 -14.37
C ASN A 54 3.35 -8.09 -13.37
N ILE A 55 2.76 -6.89 -13.29
CA ILE A 55 1.63 -6.64 -12.40
C ILE A 55 0.36 -7.24 -13.02
N GLN A 56 -0.30 -8.09 -12.26
CA GLN A 56 -1.62 -8.64 -12.57
C GLN A 56 -2.73 -7.65 -12.18
N ASN A 57 -2.65 -7.08 -10.98
CA ASN A 57 -3.65 -6.14 -10.48
C ASN A 57 -2.98 -4.96 -9.76
N SER A 58 -3.61 -3.80 -9.86
CA SER A 58 -3.16 -2.57 -9.19
C SER A 58 -4.34 -1.91 -8.51
N LEU A 59 -4.15 -1.56 -7.25
CA LEU A 59 -5.11 -0.84 -6.42
C LEU A 59 -4.47 0.45 -5.94
N ILE A 60 -5.15 1.58 -6.13
CA ILE A 60 -4.66 2.89 -5.73
C ILE A 60 -5.57 3.41 -4.61
N ILE A 61 -4.97 3.74 -3.47
CA ILE A 61 -5.60 4.22 -2.24
C ILE A 61 -4.98 5.55 -1.84
N GLY A 62 -5.51 6.67 -2.34
CA GLY A 62 -4.95 7.99 -2.05
C GLY A 62 -3.47 8.07 -2.45
N ASP A 63 -2.59 8.22 -1.46
CA ASP A 63 -1.12 8.27 -1.62
C ASP A 63 -0.44 6.89 -1.62
N PHE A 64 -1.20 5.80 -1.45
CA PHE A 64 -0.69 4.43 -1.43
C PHE A 64 -1.16 3.69 -2.68
N ALA A 65 -0.35 2.80 -3.22
CA ALA A 65 -0.68 1.94 -4.35
C ALA A 65 -0.23 0.52 -4.05
N ILE A 66 -1.18 -0.41 -4.00
CA ILE A 66 -0.93 -1.83 -3.81
C ILE A 66 -0.90 -2.51 -5.18
N TYR A 67 0.12 -3.30 -5.44
CA TYR A 67 0.27 -4.06 -6.67
C TYR A 67 0.36 -5.55 -6.37
N LEU A 68 -0.32 -6.36 -7.18
CA LEU A 68 -0.27 -7.80 -7.14
C LEU A 68 0.39 -8.31 -8.43
N ASP A 69 1.44 -9.10 -8.30
CA ASP A 69 2.15 -9.73 -9.42
C ASP A 69 1.57 -11.11 -9.76
N TYR A 70 1.85 -11.63 -10.96
CA TYR A 70 1.48 -12.99 -11.36
C TYR A 70 2.12 -14.08 -10.49
N ALA A 71 3.19 -13.75 -9.76
CA ALA A 71 3.82 -14.62 -8.76
C ALA A 71 3.06 -14.68 -7.42
N ASP A 72 1.91 -14.01 -7.29
CA ASP A 72 1.14 -13.89 -6.04
C ASP A 72 1.93 -13.17 -4.92
N GLU A 73 2.79 -12.23 -5.34
CA GLU A 73 3.54 -11.30 -4.48
C GLU A 73 2.81 -9.95 -4.44
N VAL A 74 2.73 -9.36 -3.24
CA VAL A 74 2.05 -8.07 -3.02
C VAL A 74 3.09 -7.00 -2.73
N TYR A 75 2.99 -5.90 -3.46
CA TYR A 75 3.87 -4.75 -3.32
C TYR A 75 3.07 -3.54 -2.90
N LEU A 76 3.66 -2.71 -2.04
CA LEU A 76 3.11 -1.43 -1.63
C LEU A 76 4.03 -0.32 -2.11
N GLU A 77 3.54 0.53 -3.00
CA GLU A 77 4.15 1.79 -3.37
C GLU A 77 3.48 2.90 -2.59
N ILE A 78 4.26 3.66 -1.85
CA ILE A 78 3.85 4.85 -1.15
C ILE A 78 4.34 6.02 -2.01
N ASP A 79 3.42 6.74 -2.62
CA ASP A 79 3.71 8.00 -3.29
C ASP A 79 3.95 9.04 -2.20
N ASP A 80 5.20 9.12 -1.74
CA ASP A 80 5.63 10.16 -0.83
C ASP A 80 5.69 11.49 -1.61
N LYS A 81 4.51 12.07 -1.87
CA LYS A 81 4.38 13.49 -2.22
C LYS A 81 4.24 14.33 -0.95
N LYS A 82 4.96 13.98 0.13
CA LYS A 82 5.13 14.81 1.31
C LYS A 82 6.51 15.48 1.31
N GLU A 83 6.90 16.07 0.18
CA GLU A 83 8.13 16.88 0.12
C GLU A 83 7.91 18.31 -0.41
N ASP A 84 6.69 18.89 -0.33
CA ASP A 84 6.52 20.35 -0.56
C ASP A 84 5.22 20.96 0.04
N LEU A 85 4.77 20.51 1.21
CA LEU A 85 3.73 21.22 1.98
C LEU A 85 4.17 21.54 3.41
N GLU A 86 5.48 21.68 3.62
CA GLU A 86 5.97 22.55 4.68
C GLU A 86 5.71 23.99 4.23
N THR A 87 4.47 24.45 4.41
CA THR A 87 4.18 25.87 4.43
C THR A 87 5.08 26.46 5.51
N SER A 88 6.21 27.03 5.11
CA SER A 88 6.96 28.00 5.88
C SER A 88 6.06 29.22 6.07
N SER A 89 5.08 29.08 6.96
CA SER A 89 4.39 30.18 7.61
C SER A 89 5.40 30.78 8.58
N LEU A 90 6.31 31.58 8.06
CA LEU A 90 7.07 32.53 8.85
C LEU A 90 6.37 33.87 8.71
N TRP A 91 5.77 34.29 9.82
CA TRP A 91 5.26 35.63 10.07
C TRP A 91 6.37 36.67 9.94
#